data_AF-A0A353HD51-F1
#
_entry.id   AF-A0A353HD51-F1
#
_cell.length_a   1.000
_cell.length_b   1.000
_cell.length_c   1.000
_cell.angle_alpha   90.00
_cell.angle_beta   90.00
_cell.angle_gamma   90.00
#
_symmetry.space_group_name_H-M   'P 1'
#
loop_
_entity.id
_entity.type
_entity.pdbx_description
1 polymer ?
#
loop_
_entity_poly.entity_id
_entity_poly.type
_entity_poly.pdbx_seq_one_letter_code
_entity_poly.pdbx_strand_id
1 'polypeptide(L)'
;GGCPNTTYGESVGCVAISGCASVYTILTTAILAIVSAFIAPFTTFLATIPNCVMGGVCITLYGFIAVSGLKMIQKVDLEDNRNLFVVCAILIAGVGGLALKFGKITLTEVACALVLGIILNVVVRIGDKKQKAQTQEETCEKEVATEENVAVTEDKKDEE
;
A
#
# COMPACT_ATOMS: atom_id res chain seq x y z
N GLY A 1 -3.99 -9.54 27.80
CA GLY A 1 -4.24 -8.54 26.75
C GLY A 1 -3.08 -8.52 25.80
N GLY A 2 -3.09 -9.37 24.77
CA GLY A 2 -2.12 -9.31 23.67
C GLY A 2 -2.57 -8.29 22.62
N CYS A 3 -1.62 -7.73 21.89
CA CYS A 3 -1.90 -6.89 20.72
C CYS A 3 -2.64 -7.71 19.65
N PRO A 4 -3.50 -7.07 18.82
CA PRO A 4 -4.18 -7.75 17.72
C PRO A 4 -3.15 -8.37 16.76
N ASN A 5 -3.39 -9.61 16.34
CA ASN A 5 -2.54 -10.34 15.41
C ASN A 5 -3.20 -10.44 14.02
N THR A 6 -2.38 -10.72 13.02
CA THR A 6 -2.82 -10.95 11.64
C THR A 6 -2.04 -12.12 11.03
N THR A 7 -2.51 -12.66 9.93
CA THR A 7 -1.83 -13.74 9.22
C THR A 7 -0.52 -13.23 8.62
N TYR A 8 0.58 -13.88 8.96
CA TYR A 8 1.92 -13.57 8.47
C TYR A 8 2.07 -14.01 7.01
N GLY A 9 2.41 -13.07 6.13
CA GLY A 9 2.54 -13.34 4.70
C GLY A 9 3.71 -14.29 4.37
N GLU A 10 4.77 -14.31 5.20
CA GLU A 10 5.88 -15.26 5.01
C GLU A 10 5.45 -16.70 5.23
N SER A 11 4.51 -16.95 6.15
CA SER A 11 4.02 -18.29 6.47
C SER A 11 3.22 -18.87 5.30
N VAL A 12 2.42 -18.03 4.64
CA VAL A 12 1.66 -18.41 3.44
C VAL A 12 2.61 -18.68 2.27
N GLY A 13 3.70 -17.90 2.14
CA GLY A 13 4.74 -18.13 1.14
C GLY A 13 5.47 -19.46 1.34
N CYS A 14 5.83 -19.82 2.59
CA CYS A 14 6.46 -21.10 2.90
C CYS A 14 5.55 -22.29 2.57
N VAL A 15 4.25 -22.17 2.84
CA VAL A 15 3.24 -23.19 2.46
C VAL A 15 3.15 -23.34 0.93
N ALA A 16 3.21 -22.23 0.19
CA ALA A 16 3.20 -22.27 -1.27
C ALA A 16 4.44 -22.98 -1.86
N ILE A 17 5.60 -22.88 -1.21
CA ILE A 17 6.84 -23.55 -1.64
C ILE A 17 6.84 -25.03 -1.24
N SER A 18 6.48 -25.33 0.00
CA SER A 18 6.50 -26.70 0.54
C SER A 18 5.34 -27.57 0.05
N GLY A 19 4.30 -26.97 -0.54
CA GLY A 19 3.10 -27.66 -1.03
C GLY A 19 2.27 -28.34 0.07
N CYS A 20 2.66 -28.17 1.34
CA CYS A 20 2.08 -28.88 2.48
C CYS A 20 1.34 -27.89 3.39
N ALA A 21 0.06 -27.65 3.10
CA ALA A 21 -0.82 -26.80 3.92
C ALA A 21 -1.49 -27.58 5.07
N SER A 22 -0.75 -28.46 5.76
CA SER A 22 -1.33 -29.30 6.82
C SER A 22 -1.50 -28.54 8.14
N VAL A 23 -2.72 -28.55 8.68
CA VAL A 23 -3.05 -27.95 9.99
C VAL A 23 -2.21 -28.57 11.12
N TYR A 24 -1.85 -29.85 11.01
CA TYR A 24 -1.01 -30.53 11.98
C TYR A 24 0.39 -29.91 12.09
N THR A 25 0.97 -29.47 10.96
CA THR A 25 2.30 -28.82 10.95
C THR A 25 2.25 -27.45 11.62
N ILE A 26 1.17 -26.70 11.39
CA ILE A 26 0.95 -25.38 12.01
C ILE A 26 0.74 -25.54 13.51
N LEU A 27 -0.08 -26.51 13.93
CA LEU A 27 -0.33 -26.80 15.34
C LEU A 27 0.94 -27.25 16.08
N THR A 28 1.73 -28.13 15.46
CA THR A 28 3.01 -28.59 16.02
C THR A 28 3.98 -27.43 16.20
N THR A 29 4.06 -26.55 15.21
CA THR A 29 4.87 -25.31 15.29
C THR A 29 4.37 -24.38 16.39
N ALA A 30 3.05 -24.22 16.55
CA ALA A 30 2.47 -23.39 17.59
C ALA A 30 2.79 -23.92 19.00
N ILE A 31 2.66 -25.22 19.22
CA ILE A 31 3.01 -25.87 20.49
C ILE A 31 4.52 -25.70 20.76
N LEU A 32 5.35 -25.93 19.74
CA LEU A 32 6.80 -25.72 19.85
C LEU A 32 7.15 -24.28 20.23
N ALA A 33 6.49 -23.29 19.63
CA ALA A 33 6.69 -21.87 19.93
C ALA A 33 6.26 -21.51 21.35
N ILE A 34 5.17 -22.09 21.85
CA ILE A 34 4.73 -21.91 23.23
C ILE A 34 5.80 -22.49 24.16
N VAL A 35 6.23 -23.73 23.94
CA VAL A 35 7.25 -24.38 24.78
C VAL A 35 8.57 -23.59 24.75
N SER A 36 9.02 -23.15 23.57
CA SER A 36 10.27 -22.39 23.43
C SER A 36 10.20 -21.00 24.08
N ALA A 37 9.02 -20.38 24.16
CA ALA A 37 8.83 -19.12 24.89
C ALA A 37 9.01 -19.26 26.41
N PHE A 38 8.81 -20.44 26.99
CA PHE A 38 9.08 -20.71 28.40
C PHE A 38 10.54 -21.11 28.68
N ILE A 39 11.34 -21.36 27.65
CA ILE A 39 12.76 -21.74 27.78
C ILE A 39 13.61 -20.47 27.86
N ALA A 40 13.98 -20.09 29.09
CA ALA A 40 14.84 -18.92 29.38
C ALA A 40 16.13 -18.83 28.52
N PRO A 41 16.93 -19.90 28.33
CA PRO A 41 18.17 -19.79 27.54
C PRO A 41 17.91 -19.46 26.06
N PHE A 42 16.76 -19.86 25.51
CA PHE A 42 16.39 -19.54 24.13
C PHE A 42 16.03 -18.05 23.99
N THR A 43 15.25 -17.51 24.94
CA THR A 43 14.92 -16.08 24.98
C THR A 43 16.16 -15.20 25.18
N THR A 44 17.09 -15.62 26.04
CA THR A 44 18.36 -14.88 26.24
C THR A 44 19.20 -14.88 24.97
N PHE A 45 19.27 -16.00 24.24
CA PHE A 45 19.96 -16.06 22.95
C PHE A 45 19.36 -15.08 21.94
N LEU A 46 18.02 -15.02 21.80
CA LEU A 46 17.36 -14.05 20.93
C LEU A 46 17.67 -12.60 21.31
N ALA A 47 17.81 -12.30 22.61
CA ALA A 47 18.17 -10.97 23.09
C ALA A 47 19.63 -10.57 22.78
N THR A 48 20.52 -11.54 22.48
CA THR A 48 21.90 -11.24 22.05
C THR A 48 22.01 -10.81 20.59
N ILE A 49 20.93 -10.91 19.80
CA ILE A 49 20.93 -10.53 18.39
C ILE A 49 21.17 -9.02 18.26
N PRO A 50 22.17 -8.58 17.47
CA PRO A 50 22.49 -7.16 17.33
C PRO A 50 21.38 -6.41 16.60
N ASN A 51 21.19 -5.14 16.98
CA ASN A 51 20.18 -4.25 16.39
C ASN A 51 20.30 -4.13 14.86
N CYS A 52 21.52 -4.21 14.31
CA CYS A 52 21.76 -4.17 12.87
C CYS A 52 21.06 -5.31 12.11
N VAL A 53 21.00 -6.52 12.71
CA VAL A 53 20.33 -7.67 12.10
C VAL A 53 18.81 -7.54 12.22
N MET A 54 18.31 -7.08 13.37
CA MET A 54 16.88 -6.78 13.56
C MET A 54 16.38 -5.76 12.54
N GLY A 55 17.15 -4.70 12.26
CA GLY A 55 16.82 -3.71 11.23
C GLY A 55 16.70 -4.33 9.83
N GLY A 56 17.61 -5.23 9.47
CA GLY A 56 17.58 -5.98 8.20
C GLY A 56 16.33 -6.86 8.07
N VAL A 57 15.98 -7.60 9.12
CA VAL A 57 14.78 -8.45 9.10
C VAL A 57 13.52 -7.60 8.99
N CYS A 58 13.43 -6.49 9.73
CA CYS A 58 12.31 -5.56 9.67
C CYS A 58 12.13 -4.95 8.27
N ILE A 59 13.22 -4.53 7.61
CA ILE A 59 13.11 -3.92 6.28
C ILE A 59 12.66 -4.93 5.23
N THR A 60 13.14 -6.18 5.30
CA THR A 60 12.66 -7.26 4.44
C THR A 60 11.19 -7.56 4.67
N LEU A 61 10.73 -7.61 5.93
CA LEU A 61 9.32 -7.85 6.23
C LEU A 61 8.39 -6.72 5.78
N TYR A 62 8.73 -5.48 6.09
CA TYR A 62 7.95 -4.34 5.62
C TYR A 62 7.97 -4.23 4.09
N GLY A 63 9.09 -4.56 3.45
CA GLY A 63 9.18 -4.66 1.99
C GLY A 63 8.26 -5.75 1.42
N PHE A 64 8.22 -6.94 2.02
CA PHE A 64 7.32 -8.01 1.59
C PHE A 64 5.84 -7.62 1.73
N ILE A 65 5.48 -6.94 2.82
CA ILE A 65 4.13 -6.40 3.03
C ILE A 65 3.77 -5.41 1.91
N ALA A 66 4.67 -4.49 1.58
CA ALA A 66 4.47 -3.52 0.50
C ALA A 66 4.29 -4.20 -0.87
N VAL A 67 5.15 -5.16 -1.22
CA VAL A 67 5.05 -5.90 -2.49
C VAL A 67 3.77 -6.74 -2.57
N SER A 68 3.36 -7.36 -1.46
CA SER A 68 2.10 -8.11 -1.39
C SER A 68 0.88 -7.19 -1.63
N GLY A 69 0.91 -5.98 -1.07
CA GLY A 69 -0.09 -4.94 -1.36
C GLY A 69 -0.11 -4.53 -2.83
N LEU A 70 1.05 -4.26 -3.43
CA LEU A 70 1.15 -3.94 -4.87
C LEU A 70 0.63 -5.07 -5.76
N LYS A 71 0.94 -6.32 -5.42
CA LYS A 71 0.44 -7.50 -6.15
C LYS A 71 -1.08 -7.64 -6.08
N MET A 72 -1.72 -7.14 -5.01
CA MET A 72 -3.18 -7.09 -4.91
C MET A 72 -3.77 -6.09 -5.90
N ILE A 73 -3.12 -4.93 -6.08
CA ILE A 73 -3.53 -3.88 -7.03
C ILE A 73 -3.40 -4.37 -8.48
N GLN A 74 -2.37 -5.17 -8.80
CA GLN A 74 -2.15 -5.70 -10.15
C GLN A 74 -3.32 -6.55 -10.69
N LYS A 75 -4.17 -7.11 -9.82
CA LYS A 75 -5.36 -7.86 -10.24
C LYS A 75 -6.51 -6.97 -10.73
N VAL A 76 -6.43 -5.66 -10.48
CA VAL A 76 -7.43 -4.67 -10.86
C VAL A 76 -7.03 -4.06 -12.19
N ASP A 77 -8.02 -3.79 -13.04
CA ASP A 77 -7.82 -3.04 -14.27
C ASP A 77 -7.45 -1.58 -13.93
N LEU A 78 -6.19 -1.21 -14.24
CA LEU A 78 -5.62 0.12 -14.04
C LEU A 78 -5.71 0.99 -15.31
N GLU A 79 -6.21 0.45 -16.42
CA GLU A 79 -6.49 1.22 -17.63
C GLU A 79 -7.76 2.07 -17.44
N ASP A 80 -8.66 1.66 -16.55
CA ASP A 80 -9.75 2.51 -16.09
C ASP A 80 -9.21 3.61 -15.15
N ASN A 81 -9.21 4.85 -15.66
CA ASN A 81 -8.83 6.07 -14.92
C ASN A 81 -9.50 6.19 -13.54
N ARG A 82 -10.68 5.58 -13.35
CA ARG A 82 -11.39 5.55 -12.07
C ARG A 82 -10.65 4.74 -11.01
N ASN A 83 -10.27 3.51 -11.36
CA ASN A 83 -9.53 2.64 -10.46
C ASN A 83 -8.13 3.21 -10.22
N LEU A 84 -7.50 3.74 -11.28
CA LEU A 84 -6.20 4.39 -11.20
C LEU A 84 -6.22 5.57 -10.22
N PHE A 85 -7.22 6.44 -10.28
CA PHE A 85 -7.35 7.60 -9.40
C PHE A 85 -7.49 7.19 -7.92
N VAL A 86 -8.33 6.19 -7.63
CA VAL A 86 -8.53 5.68 -6.26
C VAL A 86 -7.23 5.11 -5.70
N VAL A 87 -6.49 4.33 -6.51
CA VAL A 87 -5.21 3.74 -6.11
C VAL A 87 -4.16 4.83 -5.83
N CYS A 88 -4.02 5.82 -6.72
CA CYS A 88 -3.09 6.93 -6.55
C CYS A 88 -3.36 7.73 -5.27
N ALA A 89 -4.63 8.03 -5.00
CA ALA A 89 -5.01 8.78 -3.80
C ALA A 89 -4.71 8.02 -2.50
N ILE A 90 -4.95 6.70 -2.47
CA ILE A 90 -4.62 5.84 -1.32
C ILE A 90 -3.11 5.80 -1.09
N LEU A 91 -2.31 5.65 -2.15
CA LEU A 91 -0.85 5.61 -2.05
C LEU A 91 -0.27 6.95 -1.58
N ILE A 92 -0.76 8.07 -2.11
CA ILE A 92 -0.33 9.41 -1.68
C ILE A 92 -0.71 9.66 -0.22
N ALA A 93 -1.93 9.32 0.21
CA ALA A 93 -2.34 9.51 1.60
C ALA A 93 -1.55 8.62 2.57
N GLY A 94 -1.27 7.37 2.19
CA GLY A 94 -0.57 6.40 3.03
C GLY A 94 0.94 6.61 3.10
N VAL A 95 1.61 6.79 1.95
CA VAL A 95 3.07 6.99 1.88
C VAL A 95 3.45 8.45 2.12
N GLY A 96 2.59 9.40 1.74
CA GLY A 96 2.80 10.84 1.93
C GLY A 96 2.60 11.33 3.36
N GLY A 97 2.34 10.43 4.32
CA GLY A 97 2.31 10.76 5.74
C GLY A 97 1.13 11.65 6.15
N LEU A 98 -0.04 11.48 5.52
CA LEU A 98 -1.21 12.30 5.84
C LEU A 98 -1.80 11.87 7.20
N ALA A 99 -1.45 12.60 8.25
CA ALA A 99 -2.01 12.42 9.58
C ALA A 99 -2.98 13.55 9.93
N LEU A 100 -4.26 13.20 10.17
CA LEU A 100 -5.29 14.15 10.60
C LEU A 100 -5.46 14.08 12.12
N LYS A 101 -5.23 15.22 12.79
CA LYS A 101 -5.45 15.36 14.23
C LYS A 101 -6.74 16.14 14.47
N PHE A 102 -7.81 15.44 14.84
CA PHE A 102 -9.06 16.06 15.24
C PHE A 102 -9.15 16.07 16.77
N GLY A 103 -8.67 17.15 17.38
CA GLY A 103 -8.70 17.34 18.83
C GLY A 103 -7.92 16.26 19.58
N LYS A 104 -8.62 15.36 20.28
CA LYS A 104 -8.04 14.25 21.06
C LYS A 104 -7.81 12.97 20.24
N ILE A 105 -8.32 12.88 19.01
CA ILE A 105 -8.21 11.69 18.17
C ILE A 105 -7.20 11.98 17.06
N THR A 106 -6.09 11.25 17.08
CA THR A 106 -5.10 11.27 15.99
C THR A 106 -5.40 10.10 15.07
N LEU A 107 -5.79 10.38 13.83
CA LEU A 107 -5.88 9.35 12.81
C LEU A 107 -4.47 9.07 12.30
N THR A 108 -4.06 7.80 12.42
CA THR A 108 -2.82 7.32 11.83
C THR A 108 -2.90 7.37 10.31
N GLU A 109 -1.75 7.52 9.66
CA GLU A 109 -1.62 7.67 8.21
C GLU A 109 -2.30 6.51 7.46
N VAL A 110 -2.09 5.28 7.93
CA VAL A 110 -2.74 4.07 7.38
C VAL A 110 -4.26 4.12 7.53
N ALA A 111 -4.77 4.60 8.67
CA ALA A 111 -6.20 4.72 8.90
C ALA A 111 -6.82 5.81 8.02
N CYS A 112 -6.13 6.95 7.86
CA CYS A 112 -6.54 8.04 6.98
C CYS A 112 -6.58 7.59 5.52
N ALA A 113 -5.55 6.88 5.05
CA ALA A 113 -5.49 6.34 3.70
C ALA A 113 -6.63 5.35 3.41
N LEU A 114 -6.96 4.49 4.37
CA LEU A 114 -8.05 3.52 4.24
C LEU A 114 -9.42 4.21 4.18
N VAL A 115 -9.68 5.17 5.08
CA VAL A 115 -10.95 5.93 5.08
C VAL A 115 -11.10 6.72 3.78
N LEU A 116 -10.04 7.42 3.35
CA LEU A 116 -10.03 8.19 2.10
C LEU A 116 -10.24 7.28 0.89
N GLY A 117 -9.58 6.11 0.85
CA GLY A 117 -9.77 5.12 -0.21
C GLY A 117 -11.19 4.59 -0.33
N ILE A 118 -11.83 4.28 0.79
CA ILE A 118 -13.24 3.84 0.82
C ILE A 118 -14.16 4.96 0.32
N ILE A 119 -13.95 6.19 0.79
CA ILE A 119 -14.75 7.34 0.37
C ILE A 119 -14.61 7.57 -1.14
N LEU A 120 -13.38 7.61 -1.67
CA LEU A 120 -13.15 7.80 -3.10
C LEU A 120 -13.74 6.67 -3.94
N ASN A 121 -13.58 5.41 -3.53
CA ASN A 121 -14.18 4.27 -4.23
C ASN A 121 -15.72 4.39 -4.29
N VAL A 122 -16.36 4.79 -3.19
CA VAL A 122 -17.82 5.00 -3.16
C VAL A 122 -18.24 6.21 -4.00
N VAL A 123 -17.50 7.33 -3.95
CA VAL A 123 -17.79 8.54 -4.73
C VAL A 123 -17.69 8.26 -6.23
N VAL A 124 -16.66 7.55 -6.66
CA VAL A 124 -16.46 7.14 -8.05
C VAL A 124 -17.56 6.19 -8.51
N ARG A 125 -18.01 5.27 -7.65
CA ARG A 125 -19.14 4.36 -7.93
C ARG A 125 -20.50 5.08 -7.99
N ILE A 126 -20.71 6.16 -7.22
CA ILE A 126 -21.89 7.04 -7.33
C ILE A 126 -21.79 7.91 -8.60
N GLY A 127 -20.56 8.23 -9.00
CA GLY A 127 -20.20 8.96 -10.21
C GLY A 127 -20.62 8.30 -11.51
N ASP A 128 -20.95 7.01 -11.56
CA ASP A 128 -21.56 6.39 -12.77
C ASP A 128 -22.87 7.07 -13.21
N LYS A 129 -23.54 7.83 -12.33
CA LYS A 129 -24.69 8.68 -12.71
C LYS A 129 -24.32 10.10 -13.18
N LYS A 130 -23.07 10.56 -13.02
CA LYS A 130 -22.66 11.95 -13.28
C LYS A 130 -21.37 12.14 -14.11
N GLN A 131 -20.50 11.14 -14.22
CA GLN A 131 -19.13 11.28 -14.73
C GLN A 131 -18.99 11.05 -16.25
N LYS A 132 -20.10 10.87 -16.98
CA LYS A 132 -20.11 11.12 -18.44
C LYS A 132 -19.93 12.60 -18.81
N ALA A 133 -20.05 13.53 -17.85
CA ALA A 133 -20.10 14.95 -18.14
C ALA A 133 -18.79 15.74 -17.88
N GLN A 134 -17.89 15.31 -17.00
CA GLN A 134 -16.77 16.18 -16.55
C GLN A 134 -15.36 15.77 -17.00
N THR A 135 -15.11 14.50 -17.32
CA THR A 135 -13.77 14.09 -17.81
C THR A 135 -13.53 14.52 -19.26
N GLN A 136 -14.57 14.91 -20.00
CA GLN A 136 -14.44 15.43 -21.37
C GLN A 136 -14.06 16.92 -21.41
N GLU A 137 -14.31 17.70 -20.34
CA GLU A 137 -14.00 19.14 -20.32
C GLU A 137 -12.51 19.41 -19.98
N GLU A 138 -11.91 18.70 -19.01
CA GLU A 138 -10.51 18.95 -18.63
C GLU A 138 -9.47 18.46 -19.64
N THR A 139 -9.81 17.52 -20.53
CA THR A 139 -8.91 17.06 -21.59
C THR A 139 -8.92 18.01 -22.79
N CYS A 140 -10.09 18.55 -23.15
CA CYS A 140 -10.19 19.54 -24.24
C CYS A 140 -9.50 20.87 -23.91
N GLU A 141 -9.49 21.31 -22.65
CA GLU A 141 -8.82 22.57 -22.26
C GLU A 141 -7.28 22.45 -22.25
N LYS A 142 -6.74 21.25 -21.98
CA LYS A 142 -5.29 21.02 -21.92
C LYS A 142 -4.66 20.74 -23.28
N GLU A 143 -5.40 20.15 -24.23
CA GLU A 143 -4.95 20.02 -25.62
C GLU A 143 -4.86 21.39 -26.30
N VAL A 144 -5.86 22.27 -26.13
CA VAL A 144 -5.86 23.61 -26.76
C VAL A 144 -4.77 24.52 -26.19
N ALA A 145 -4.48 24.46 -24.89
CA ALA A 145 -3.43 25.26 -24.26
C ALA A 145 -1.99 24.83 -24.63
N THR A 146 -1.82 23.59 -25.12
CA THR A 146 -0.51 23.06 -25.52
C THR A 146 -0.20 23.39 -26.98
N GLU A 147 -1.19 23.42 -27.88
CA GLU A 147 -0.97 23.84 -29.27
C GLU A 147 -0.63 25.33 -29.41
N GLU A 148 -1.20 26.21 -28.57
CA GLU A 148 -0.93 27.67 -28.66
C GLU A 148 0.49 28.06 -28.18
N ASN A 149 1.09 27.30 -27.25
CA ASN A 149 2.42 27.62 -26.70
C ASN A 149 3.59 27.08 -27.53
N VAL A 150 3.35 26.09 -28.40
CA VAL A 150 4.42 25.53 -29.26
C VAL A 150 4.62 26.39 -30.52
N ALA A 151 3.54 26.98 -31.06
CA ALA A 151 3.59 27.78 -32.28
C ALA A 151 4.31 29.14 -32.13
N VAL A 152 4.57 29.63 -30.91
CA VAL A 152 5.20 30.96 -30.70
C VAL A 152 6.73 30.87 -30.53
N THR A 153 7.28 29.68 -30.26
CA THR A 153 8.72 29.51 -29.98
C THR A 153 9.61 29.22 -31.18
N GLU A 154 9.05 28.97 -32.37
CA GLU A 154 9.86 28.66 -33.57
C GLU A 154 10.17 29.89 -34.47
N ASP A 155 9.49 31.03 -34.31
CA ASP A 155 9.67 32.22 -35.18
C ASP A 155 10.76 33.22 -34.72
N LYS A 156 11.60 32.90 -33.73
CA LYS A 156 12.61 33.86 -33.20
C LYS A 156 14.07 33.44 -33.35
N LYS A 157 14.38 32.56 -34.31
CA LYS A 157 15.75 32.09 -34.56
C LYS A 157 16.35 32.45 -35.92
N ASP A 158 15.70 33.33 -36.69
CA ASP A 158 16.18 33.79 -38.01
C ASP A 158 16.40 35.32 -38.10
N GLU A 159 16.65 36.01 -36.98
CA GLU A 159 17.19 37.38 -36.98
C GLU A 159 18.30 37.54 -35.92
N GLU A 160 19.48 37.00 -36.20
CA GLU A 160 20.79 37.65 -35.93
C GLU A 160 21.92 37.03 -36.77
#